data_AF-A0A9P9AK89-F1
#
_entry.id   AF-A0A9P9AK89-F1
#
_cell.length_a   1.000
_cell.length_b   1.000
_cell.length_c   1.000
_cell.angle_alpha   90.00
_cell.angle_beta   90.00
_cell.angle_gamma   90.00
#
_symmetry.space_group_name_H-M   'P 1'
#
loop_
_entity.id
_entity.type
_entity.pdbx_description
1 polymer ?
#
loop_
_entity_poly.entity_id
_entity_poly.type
_entity_poly.pdbx_seq_one_letter_code
_entity_poly.pdbx_strand_id
1 'polypeptide(L)'
;MASTTTPTDAFNLYDLKVEVVCPAGKRIMCGAKEGDYFTVKGEMLHLPPNQGISIYSLASVLPLLPAKQRVTPENDWMTTDALVACPDPNCPSQLKITREGIRTFSHSETTVVPLKPAGAEGK
;
A
#
# COMPACT_ATOMS: atom_id res chain seq x y z
N MET A 1 42.67 -5.24 0.98
CA MET A 1 41.71 -6.06 0.21
C MET A 1 40.32 -5.56 0.55
N ALA A 2 39.63 -4.92 -0.38
CA ALA A 2 38.26 -4.46 -0.14
C ALA A 2 37.33 -5.68 -0.27
N SER A 3 36.65 -6.03 0.82
CA SER A 3 35.63 -7.08 0.82
C SER A 3 34.44 -6.56 0.00
N THR A 4 34.33 -6.97 -1.25
CA THR A 4 33.14 -6.72 -2.08
C THR A 4 31.99 -7.54 -1.53
N THR A 5 31.26 -7.01 -0.56
CA THR A 5 29.99 -7.57 -0.13
C THR A 5 29.04 -7.46 -1.31
N THR A 6 28.67 -8.59 -1.91
CA THR A 6 27.60 -8.64 -2.91
C THR A 6 26.38 -7.95 -2.29
N PRO A 7 25.78 -6.93 -2.93
CA PRO A 7 24.55 -6.34 -2.44
C PRO A 7 23.54 -7.46 -2.24
N THR A 8 22.96 -7.55 -1.04
CA THR A 8 21.83 -8.44 -0.83
C THR A 8 20.75 -7.98 -1.80
N ASP A 9 20.27 -8.88 -2.67
CA ASP A 9 19.20 -8.58 -3.63
C ASP A 9 17.82 -8.52 -2.95
N ALA A 10 17.78 -8.69 -1.64
CA ALA A 10 16.57 -8.69 -0.84
C ALA A 10 16.08 -7.26 -0.52
N PHE A 11 14.75 -7.08 -0.55
CA PHE A 11 14.08 -5.91 -0.02
C PHE A 11 12.78 -6.29 0.71
N ASN A 12 12.28 -5.39 1.55
CA ASN A 12 11.10 -5.63 2.38
C ASN A 12 9.96 -4.68 1.99
N LEU A 13 8.75 -5.23 1.98
CA LEU A 13 7.51 -4.47 1.89
C LEU A 13 6.58 -4.87 3.04
N TYR A 14 5.79 -3.92 3.54
CA TYR A 14 4.64 -4.23 4.36
C TYR A 14 3.51 -4.77 3.48
N ASP A 15 2.85 -5.83 3.95
CA ASP A 15 1.48 -6.09 3.53
C ASP A 15 0.58 -4.99 4.12
N LEU A 16 -0.52 -4.68 3.44
CA LEU A 16 -1.46 -3.65 3.87
C LEU A 16 -2.85 -4.23 4.08
N LYS A 17 -3.55 -3.72 5.09
CA LYS A 17 -5.01 -3.82 5.18
C LYS A 17 -5.61 -2.43 4.93
N VAL A 18 -6.61 -2.37 4.06
CA VAL A 18 -7.33 -1.15 3.76
C VAL A 18 -8.80 -1.35 4.12
N GLU A 19 -9.27 -0.58 5.10
CA GLU A 19 -10.59 -0.75 5.71
C GLU A 19 -11.46 0.48 5.43
N VAL A 20 -12.72 0.26 5.11
CA VAL A 20 -13.73 1.32 5.00
C VAL A 20 -14.08 1.83 6.38
N VAL A 21 -14.05 3.15 6.54
CA VAL A 21 -14.52 3.87 7.72
C VAL A 21 -15.73 4.72 7.32
N CYS A 22 -16.87 4.46 7.95
CA CYS A 22 -18.13 5.14 7.75
C CYS A 22 -18.54 5.91 9.02
N PRO A 23 -18.73 7.23 8.96
CA PRO A 23 -19.24 7.97 10.11
C PRO A 23 -20.64 7.51 10.51
N ALA A 24 -20.84 7.29 11.81
CA ALA A 24 -22.10 6.80 12.37
C ALA A 24 -23.28 7.71 11.98
N GLY A 25 -24.40 7.09 11.57
CA GLY A 25 -25.63 7.79 11.22
C GLY A 25 -25.56 8.62 9.93
N LYS A 26 -24.48 8.53 9.15
CA LYS A 26 -24.38 9.20 7.84
C LYS A 26 -24.72 8.26 6.70
N ARG A 27 -25.38 8.79 5.67
CA ARG A 27 -25.62 8.07 4.42
C ARG A 27 -24.33 8.03 3.59
N ILE A 28 -23.97 6.83 3.12
CA ILE A 28 -22.81 6.59 2.25
C ILE A 28 -23.29 6.47 0.80
N MET A 29 -22.65 7.19 -0.12
CA MET A 29 -23.06 7.27 -1.53
C MET A 29 -22.35 6.24 -2.41
N CYS A 30 -21.11 5.88 -2.07
CA CYS A 30 -20.28 4.98 -2.86
C CYS A 30 -20.62 3.49 -2.68
N GLY A 31 -21.65 3.16 -1.88
CA GLY A 31 -22.08 1.79 -1.59
C GLY A 31 -21.19 1.05 -0.57
N ALA A 32 -20.15 1.69 -0.06
CA ALA A 32 -19.28 1.13 0.96
C ALA A 32 -20.03 0.94 2.29
N LYS A 33 -19.66 -0.10 3.03
CA LYS A 33 -20.21 -0.44 4.35
C LYS A 33 -19.11 -0.45 5.39
N GLU A 34 -19.46 -0.09 6.62
CA GLU A 34 -18.55 -0.22 7.76
C GLU A 34 -18.03 -1.66 7.85
N GLY A 35 -16.71 -1.81 7.96
CA GLY A 35 -16.05 -3.11 8.03
C GLY A 35 -15.73 -3.77 6.68
N ASP A 36 -16.18 -3.21 5.55
CA ASP A 36 -15.67 -3.64 4.24
C ASP A 36 -14.15 -3.39 4.18
N TYR A 37 -13.38 -4.34 3.66
CA TYR A 37 -11.92 -4.18 3.54
C TYR A 37 -11.33 -4.93 2.36
N PHE A 38 -10.11 -4.56 1.98
CA PHE A 38 -9.26 -5.40 1.14
C PHE A 38 -7.87 -5.49 1.76
N THR A 39 -7.10 -6.50 1.35
CA THR A 39 -5.69 -6.63 1.74
C THR A 39 -4.80 -6.55 0.51
N VAL A 40 -3.61 -6.02 0.70
CA VAL A 40 -2.52 -6.03 -0.29
C VAL A 40 -1.44 -6.93 0.28
N LYS A 41 -1.26 -8.09 -0.33
CA LYS A 41 -0.26 -9.08 0.07
C LYS A 41 0.84 -9.12 -0.98
N GLY A 42 1.98 -8.53 -0.66
CA GLY A 42 2.95 -8.20 -1.71
C GLY A 42 2.35 -7.25 -2.73
N GLU A 43 2.25 -7.68 -4.00
CA GLU A 43 1.70 -6.87 -5.09
C GLU A 43 0.25 -7.20 -5.42
N MET A 44 -0.35 -8.15 -4.68
CA MET A 44 -1.67 -8.69 -4.98
C MET A 44 -2.75 -8.12 -4.06
N LEU A 45 -3.80 -7.57 -4.67
CA LEU A 45 -5.01 -7.14 -3.96
C LEU A 45 -5.96 -8.32 -3.77
N HIS A 46 -6.44 -8.50 -2.54
CA HIS A 46 -7.40 -9.54 -2.18
C HIS A 46 -8.63 -8.95 -1.49
N LEU A 47 -9.81 -9.37 -1.94
CA LEU A 47 -11.11 -9.06 -1.32
C LEU A 47 -11.64 -10.28 -0.56
N PRO A 48 -12.41 -10.07 0.52
CA PRO A 48 -13.23 -11.12 1.11
C PRO A 48 -14.26 -11.68 0.11
N PRO A 49 -14.67 -12.95 0.27
CA PRO A 49 -15.70 -13.54 -0.58
C PRO A 49 -16.99 -12.71 -0.60
N ASN A 50 -17.55 -12.50 -1.80
CA ASN A 50 -18.80 -11.76 -2.03
C ASN A 50 -18.78 -10.28 -1.60
N GLN A 51 -17.62 -9.70 -1.31
CA GLN A 51 -17.49 -8.29 -1.00
C GLN A 51 -17.04 -7.51 -2.24
N GLY A 52 -17.74 -6.42 -2.53
CA GLY A 52 -17.29 -5.43 -3.52
C GLY A 52 -16.64 -4.24 -2.83
N ILE A 53 -15.76 -3.54 -3.55
CA ILE A 53 -15.33 -2.19 -3.22
C ILE A 53 -15.62 -1.32 -4.44
N SER A 54 -16.13 -0.11 -4.22
CA SER A 54 -16.34 0.85 -5.30
C SER A 54 -15.01 1.09 -6.03
N ILE A 55 -15.02 0.93 -7.35
CA ILE A 55 -13.85 1.20 -8.19
C ILE A 55 -13.37 2.65 -8.09
N TYR A 56 -14.27 3.58 -7.77
CA TYR A 56 -13.94 4.99 -7.56
C TYR A 56 -13.21 5.19 -6.22
N SER A 57 -13.70 4.57 -5.15
CA SER A 57 -13.00 4.57 -3.85
C SER A 57 -11.65 3.84 -3.96
N LEU A 58 -11.57 2.75 -4.71
CA LEU A 58 -10.29 2.09 -4.98
C LEU A 58 -9.33 3.02 -5.73
N ALA A 59 -9.80 3.75 -6.74
CA ALA A 59 -8.97 4.68 -7.50
C ALA A 59 -8.41 5.83 -6.64
N SER A 60 -9.09 6.26 -5.56
CA SER A 60 -8.56 7.30 -4.67
C SER A 60 -7.42 6.80 -3.79
N VAL A 61 -7.46 5.53 -3.35
CA VAL A 61 -6.45 4.95 -2.46
C VAL A 61 -5.29 4.28 -3.21
N LEU A 62 -5.55 3.71 -4.39
CA LEU A 62 -4.61 2.89 -5.15
C LEU A 62 -3.24 3.55 -5.39
N PRO A 63 -3.15 4.85 -5.75
CA PRO A 63 -1.86 5.51 -5.98
C PRO A 63 -0.96 5.58 -4.74
N LEU A 64 -1.54 5.48 -3.54
CA LEU A 64 -0.81 5.63 -2.28
C LEU A 64 -0.26 4.29 -1.76
N LEU A 65 -0.83 3.16 -2.20
CA LEU A 65 -0.50 1.84 -1.67
C LEU A 65 1.00 1.51 -1.80
N PRO A 66 1.67 1.70 -2.96
CA PRO A 66 3.09 1.35 -3.07
C PRO A 66 3.98 2.14 -2.10
N ALA A 67 3.70 3.43 -1.90
CA ALA A 67 4.44 4.25 -0.94
C ALA A 67 4.19 3.76 0.49
N LYS A 68 2.94 3.42 0.82
CA LYS A 68 2.54 2.91 2.14
C LYS A 68 3.16 1.54 2.47
N GLN A 69 3.49 0.72 1.47
CA GLN A 69 4.22 -0.54 1.67
C GLN A 69 5.69 -0.36 2.05
N ARG A 70 6.30 0.78 1.73
CA ARG A 70 7.72 1.03 1.99
C ARG A 70 7.93 1.58 3.38
N VAL A 71 9.13 1.35 3.94
CA VAL A 71 9.60 2.10 5.11
C VAL A 71 9.81 3.56 4.66
N THR A 72 9.17 4.47 5.36
CA THR A 72 9.19 5.92 5.11
C THR A 72 9.63 6.65 6.39
N PRO A 73 10.19 7.87 6.31
CA PRO A 73 10.64 8.61 7.49
C PRO A 73 9.52 8.82 8.50
N GLU A 74 9.80 8.69 9.80
CA GLU A 74 8.78 8.69 10.86
C GLU A 74 7.90 9.95 10.88
N ASN A 75 8.46 11.10 10.51
CA ASN A 75 7.79 12.40 10.52
C ASN A 75 7.20 12.82 9.16
N ASP A 76 7.26 11.95 8.15
CA ASP A 76 6.60 12.19 6.86
C ASP A 76 5.09 11.95 7.00
N TRP A 77 4.26 12.81 6.41
CA TRP A 77 2.81 12.60 6.36
C TRP A 77 2.46 11.27 5.67
N MET A 78 3.29 10.81 4.73
CA MET A 78 3.15 9.50 4.11
C MET A 78 3.31 8.35 5.12
N THR A 79 3.95 8.58 6.25
CA THR A 79 4.03 7.62 7.36
C THR A 79 2.85 7.75 8.30
N THR A 80 2.50 8.98 8.70
CA THR A 80 1.53 9.24 9.78
C THR A 80 0.07 9.17 9.32
N ASP A 81 -0.25 9.67 8.14
CA ASP A 81 -1.63 9.93 7.72
C ASP A 81 -2.21 8.70 7.03
N ALA A 82 -3.12 7.98 7.70
CA ALA A 82 -3.63 6.69 7.23
C ALA A 82 -4.97 6.76 6.49
N LEU A 83 -5.67 7.90 6.53
CA LEU A 83 -7.04 8.03 6.04
C LEU A 83 -7.08 8.70 4.68
N VAL A 84 -7.82 8.09 3.74
CA VAL A 84 -8.01 8.58 2.38
C VAL A 84 -9.50 8.77 2.14
N ALA A 85 -9.88 9.97 1.70
CA ALA A 85 -11.29 10.29 1.46
C ALA A 85 -11.87 9.54 0.26
N CYS A 86 -13.18 9.29 0.32
CA CYS A 86 -13.95 8.95 -0.88
C CYS A 86 -13.80 10.07 -1.93
N PRO A 87 -13.69 9.75 -3.23
CA PRO A 87 -13.57 10.78 -4.26
C PRO A 87 -14.86 11.59 -4.48
N ASP A 88 -16.02 11.09 -4.05
CA ASP A 88 -17.25 11.88 -4.03
C ASP A 88 -17.23 12.82 -2.81
N PRO A 89 -17.21 14.15 -3.00
CA PRO A 89 -17.13 15.12 -1.89
C PRO A 89 -18.35 15.07 -0.96
N ASN A 90 -19.47 14.49 -1.40
CA ASN A 90 -20.68 14.33 -0.58
C ASN A 90 -20.79 12.96 0.08
N CYS A 91 -19.81 12.09 -0.13
CA CYS A 91 -19.74 10.78 0.52
C CYS A 91 -18.76 10.84 1.69
N PRO A 92 -19.23 10.73 2.94
CA PRO A 92 -18.38 10.96 4.12
C PRO A 92 -17.53 9.73 4.50
N SER A 93 -17.56 8.65 3.73
CA SER A 93 -16.72 7.47 3.96
C SER A 93 -15.25 7.76 3.67
N GLN A 94 -14.36 7.04 4.35
CA GLN A 94 -12.92 7.05 4.14
C GLN A 94 -12.38 5.63 4.04
N LEU A 95 -11.13 5.51 3.60
CA LEU A 95 -10.36 4.27 3.58
C LEU A 95 -9.15 4.44 4.49
N LYS A 96 -9.02 3.57 5.50
CA LYS A 96 -7.90 3.55 6.43
C LYS A 96 -6.88 2.51 5.99
N ILE A 97 -5.63 2.92 5.78
CA ILE A 97 -4.52 2.04 5.45
C ILE A 97 -3.76 1.68 6.73
N THR A 98 -3.61 0.39 6.99
CA THR A 98 -2.83 -0.15 8.12
C THR A 98 -1.70 -1.02 7.56
N ARG A 99 -0.46 -0.77 7.98
CA ARG A 99 0.68 -1.67 7.71
C ARG A 99 0.53 -2.92 8.59
N GLU A 100 0.67 -4.09 7.99
CA GLU A 100 0.62 -5.39 8.67
C GLU A 100 2.01 -6.04 8.70
N GLY A 101 2.09 -7.35 8.44
CA GLY A 101 3.34 -8.10 8.42
C GLY A 101 4.32 -7.61 7.35
N ILE A 102 5.60 -7.92 7.55
CA ILE A 102 6.67 -7.66 6.57
C ILE A 102 6.87 -8.89 5.70
N ARG A 103 7.02 -8.65 4.40
CA ARG A 103 7.34 -9.66 3.39
C ARG A 103 8.68 -9.30 2.74
N THR A 104 9.56 -10.28 2.65
CA THR A 104 10.85 -10.16 1.96
C THR A 104 10.72 -10.64 0.52
N PHE A 105 11.30 -9.88 -0.40
CA PHE A 105 11.35 -10.13 -1.83
C PHE A 105 12.81 -10.18 -2.29
N SER A 106 13.10 -10.94 -3.35
CA SER A 106 14.33 -10.76 -4.14
C SER A 106 14.06 -9.83 -5.33
N HIS A 107 14.99 -8.91 -5.60
CA HIS A 107 14.98 -8.05 -6.77
C HIS A 107 14.86 -8.85 -8.07
N SER A 108 15.61 -9.95 -8.19
CA SER A 108 15.63 -10.79 -9.39
C SER A 108 14.30 -11.52 -9.66
N GLU A 109 13.48 -11.72 -8.63
CA GLU A 109 12.14 -12.32 -8.76
C GLU A 109 11.08 -11.30 -9.19
N THR A 110 11.36 -10.00 -9.04
CA THR A 110 10.38 -8.92 -9.28
C THR A 110 10.69 -8.09 -10.53
N THR A 111 11.90 -8.21 -11.08
CA THR A 111 12.29 -7.52 -12.31
C THR A 111 13.43 -8.21 -13.04
N VAL A 112 13.43 -8.06 -14.37
CA VAL A 112 14.51 -8.53 -15.25
C VAL A 112 15.68 -7.55 -15.34
N VAL A 113 15.52 -6.33 -14.81
CA VAL A 113 16.58 -5.32 -14.80
C VAL A 113 17.61 -5.72 -13.75
N PRO A 114 18.89 -5.94 -14.09
CA PRO A 114 19.89 -6.38 -13.11
C PRO A 114 20.24 -5.26 -12.12
N LEU A 115 20.63 -5.65 -10.90
CA LEU A 115 21.24 -4.71 -9.95
C LEU A 115 22.58 -4.23 -10.51
N LYS A 116 22.83 -2.92 -10.42
CA LYS A 116 24.15 -2.37 -10.76
C LYS A 116 25.20 -2.89 -9.78
N PRO A 117 26.43 -3.18 -10.24
CA PRO A 117 27.54 -3.47 -9.34
C PRO A 117 27.75 -2.32 -8.35
N ALA A 118 28.06 -2.64 -7.10
CA ALA A 118 28.35 -1.62 -6.08
C ALA A 118 29.51 -0.72 -6.56
N GLY A 119 29.25 0.60 -6.63
CA GLY A 119 30.23 1.61 -7.08
C GLY A 119 30.08 2.08 -8.53
N ALA A 120 29.14 1.54 -9.30
CA ALA A 120 28.77 2.11 -10.58
C ALA A 120 27.84 3.33 -10.37
N GLU A 121 28.41 4.52 -10.22
CA GLU A 121 27.64 5.77 -10.28
C GLU A 121 26.89 5.85 -11.61
N GLY A 122 25.62 6.26 -11.57
CA GLY A 122 24.85 6.50 -12.78
C GLY A 122 23.86 7.63 -12.58
N LYS A 123 23.75 8.45 -13.64
CA LYS A 123 22.70 9.44 -13.89
C LYS A 123 21.29 8.91 -13.59
#